data_AF-R7UWP4-F1
#
_entry.id   AF-R7UWP4-F1
#
_cell.length_a   1.000
_cell.length_b   1.000
_cell.length_c   1.000
_cell.angle_alpha   90.00
_cell.angle_beta   90.00
_cell.angle_gamma   90.00
#
_symmetry.space_group_name_H-M   'P 1'
#
loop_
_entity.id
_entity.type
_entity.pdbx_description
1 polymer ?
#
loop_
_entity_poly.entity_id
_entity_poly.type
_entity_poly.pdbx_seq_one_letter_code
_entity_poly.pdbx_strand_id
1 'polypeptide(L)'
;MAGFPVKVYIYDVSRGMARAMSQALIGRQIDGVWHTGIVVYGQEYFFGAEGISSCPPGGTIMGQPDTITDLGTTEIPQELMMTYLEELSRSSFRPECYNLFEHNCNNFSNELAQFLTGKGIPSHIISLPQEVMQTPFGAMIKQFMDSSSVNPGGNQLNFNHSAHNAAAAPVRVASTNPQDSSISFRDAKIVDKFIEKQSELKSKFSETTFTLLGEVHEFLSTKDCTWSLGKNHLDALINSENALLLGLLQQTLLNEDIVNLIIHCPESFWKLFSKFRDLSDACVNRLVKCVCNCCLSDSGRAFMLSAEKSSEESPLVRVSQLCTHCLLHDNESLNCLGSALACVLSAEKMNLDLAVEVGIALVQLVSKGVSTDAAPFVLRSLHKCMDVNAEVTSIAACMEMPLESLRTKDRNLHFTAIEEKLKKINTT
;
A
#
# COMPACT_ATOMS: atom_id res chain seq x y z
N MET A 1 17.80 10.19 39.63
CA MET A 1 17.19 11.43 39.09
C MET A 1 15.72 11.13 38.78
N ALA A 2 15.03 11.89 37.92
CA ALA A 2 13.74 11.43 37.39
C ALA A 2 14.05 10.51 36.20
N GLY A 3 13.80 9.21 36.35
CA GLY A 3 13.99 8.24 35.28
C GLY A 3 12.93 8.37 34.18
N PHE A 4 13.30 8.01 32.95
CA PHE A 4 12.43 8.10 31.78
C PHE A 4 11.53 6.86 31.70
N PRO A 5 10.21 6.99 31.49
CA PRO A 5 9.31 5.85 31.43
C PRO A 5 9.59 4.97 30.21
N VAL A 6 9.59 3.66 30.41
CA VAL A 6 9.79 2.63 29.38
C VAL A 6 8.55 1.74 29.35
N LYS A 7 8.00 1.53 28.15
CA LYS A 7 6.82 0.68 27.93
C LYS A 7 7.08 -0.30 26.80
N VAL A 8 6.35 -1.40 26.76
CA VAL A 8 6.21 -2.23 25.56
C VAL A 8 4.80 -2.07 25.00
N TYR A 9 4.74 -1.75 23.71
CA TYR A 9 3.53 -1.75 22.91
C TYR A 9 3.39 -3.14 22.28
N ILE A 10 2.21 -3.73 22.40
CA ILE A 10 1.92 -5.12 22.01
C ILE A 10 0.74 -5.09 21.03
N TYR A 11 0.91 -5.77 19.91
CA TYR A 11 -0.03 -5.84 18.79
C TYR A 11 -0.34 -7.30 18.46
N ASP A 12 -1.61 -7.62 18.19
CA ASP A 12 -2.00 -8.87 17.53
C ASP A 12 -2.02 -8.66 16.02
N VAL A 13 -0.97 -9.14 15.33
CA VAL A 13 -0.86 -9.10 13.87
C VAL A 13 -2.02 -9.83 13.19
N SER A 14 -2.65 -10.79 13.87
CA SER A 14 -3.82 -11.50 13.36
C SER A 14 -5.15 -10.78 13.60
N ARG A 15 -5.16 -9.66 14.35
CA ARG A 15 -6.35 -8.88 14.71
C ARG A 15 -7.54 -9.75 15.20
N GLY A 16 -7.24 -10.71 16.09
CA GLY A 16 -8.18 -11.65 16.67
C GLY A 16 -8.39 -12.94 15.87
N MET A 17 -7.91 -13.05 14.63
CA MET A 17 -8.10 -14.28 13.82
C MET A 17 -7.39 -15.49 14.44
N ALA A 18 -6.20 -15.34 15.03
CA ALA A 18 -5.52 -16.42 15.72
C ALA A 18 -6.36 -16.92 16.92
N ARG A 19 -6.96 -16.00 17.68
CA ARG A 19 -7.87 -16.36 18.79
C ARG A 19 -9.12 -17.08 18.31
N ALA A 20 -9.67 -16.69 17.17
CA ALA A 20 -10.87 -17.31 16.61
C ALA A 20 -10.62 -18.68 15.95
N MET A 21 -9.43 -18.92 15.38
CA MET A 21 -9.21 -20.05 14.45
C MET A 21 -8.13 -21.05 14.88
N SER A 22 -7.18 -20.69 15.75
CA SER A 22 -6.00 -21.51 16.04
C SER A 22 -6.32 -22.91 16.58
N GLN A 23 -7.30 -23.05 17.46
CA GLN A 23 -7.69 -24.36 18.00
C GLN A 23 -8.23 -25.33 16.92
N ALA A 24 -8.74 -24.80 15.80
CA ALA A 24 -9.16 -25.59 14.64
C ALA A 24 -8.02 -25.81 13.62
N LEU A 25 -7.22 -24.78 13.35
CA LEU A 25 -6.14 -24.82 12.33
C LEU A 25 -4.88 -25.57 12.81
N ILE A 26 -4.43 -25.29 14.04
CA ILE A 26 -3.12 -25.75 14.56
C ILE A 26 -3.26 -26.76 15.70
N GLY A 27 -4.50 -27.12 16.06
CA GLY A 27 -4.83 -28.04 17.15
C GLY A 27 -4.59 -27.47 18.56
N ARG A 28 -4.21 -26.20 18.67
CA ARG A 28 -3.85 -25.52 19.93
C ARG A 28 -4.39 -24.08 19.91
N GLN A 29 -5.11 -23.70 20.95
CA GLN A 29 -5.51 -22.32 21.17
C GLN A 29 -4.28 -21.42 21.41
N ILE A 30 -4.19 -20.32 20.66
CA ILE A 30 -3.33 -19.16 20.94
C ILE A 30 -4.18 -17.89 20.87
N ASP A 31 -3.85 -16.87 21.67
CA ASP A 31 -4.71 -15.68 21.84
C ASP A 31 -4.38 -14.51 20.90
N GLY A 32 -3.33 -14.63 20.09
CA GLY A 32 -2.89 -13.63 19.13
C GLY A 32 -1.58 -14.05 18.45
N VAL A 33 -1.16 -13.34 17.41
CA VAL A 33 0.19 -13.40 16.84
C VAL A 33 0.92 -12.13 17.25
N TRP A 34 1.77 -12.22 18.27
CA TRP A 34 2.31 -11.04 18.95
C TRP A 34 3.46 -10.39 18.18
N HIS A 35 3.32 -9.10 17.88
CA HIS A 35 4.40 -8.18 17.57
C HIS A 35 4.58 -7.19 18.73
N THR A 36 5.82 -6.80 19.04
CA THR A 36 6.09 -5.74 20.03
C THR A 36 7.11 -4.69 19.57
N GLY A 37 6.93 -3.48 20.09
CA GLY A 37 7.90 -2.38 20.06
C GLY A 37 8.11 -1.78 21.46
N ILE A 38 9.30 -1.22 21.71
CA ILE A 38 9.64 -0.56 22.98
C ILE A 38 9.46 0.95 22.86
N VAL A 39 8.64 1.53 23.72
CA VAL A 39 8.36 2.96 23.77
C VAL A 39 9.15 3.63 24.89
N VAL A 40 10.05 4.54 24.52
CA VAL A 40 10.92 5.32 25.40
C VAL A 40 11.37 6.60 24.68
N TYR A 41 11.72 7.67 25.40
CA TYR A 41 12.11 8.97 24.80
C TYR A 41 11.10 9.60 23.83
N GLY A 42 9.82 9.20 23.93
CA GLY A 42 8.75 9.67 23.04
C GLY A 42 8.71 8.97 21.68
N GLN A 43 9.54 7.96 21.45
CA GLN A 43 9.58 7.14 20.23
C GLN A 43 9.32 5.67 20.56
N GLU A 44 8.84 4.92 19.57
CA GLU A 44 8.71 3.47 19.57
C GLU A 44 9.82 2.86 18.72
N TYR A 45 10.51 1.84 19.23
CA TYR A 45 11.61 1.14 18.59
C TYR A 45 11.28 -0.34 18.41
N PHE A 46 11.53 -0.88 17.22
CA PHE A 46 11.25 -2.29 16.90
C PHE A 46 12.25 -2.85 15.89
N PHE A 47 12.25 -4.17 15.70
CA PHE A 47 13.10 -4.89 14.75
C PHE A 47 12.25 -5.66 13.74
N GLY A 48 12.56 -5.53 12.45
CA GLY A 48 11.87 -6.18 11.34
C GLY A 48 12.85 -6.66 10.27
N ALA A 49 12.30 -7.07 9.13
CA ALA A 49 13.06 -7.49 7.94
C ALA A 49 14.12 -6.46 7.47
N GLU A 50 13.93 -5.18 7.77
CA GLU A 50 14.81 -4.06 7.40
C GLU A 50 15.77 -3.64 8.52
N GLY A 51 15.89 -4.42 9.60
CA GLY A 51 16.71 -4.09 10.76
C GLY A 51 15.95 -3.34 11.86
N ILE A 52 16.67 -2.52 12.64
CA ILE A 52 16.10 -1.71 13.72
C ILE A 52 15.49 -0.42 13.14
N SER A 53 14.20 -0.22 13.41
CA SER A 53 13.42 0.94 12.98
C SER A 53 12.77 1.63 14.18
N SER A 54 12.30 2.86 13.98
CA SER A 54 11.58 3.64 14.98
C SER A 54 10.45 4.48 14.39
N CYS A 55 9.43 4.79 15.18
CA CYS A 55 8.33 5.66 14.78
C CYS A 55 7.78 6.43 16.00
N PRO A 56 6.90 7.43 15.82
CA PRO A 56 6.07 7.94 16.90
C PRO A 56 5.21 6.80 17.48
N PRO A 57 4.91 6.74 18.80
CA PRO A 57 4.22 5.61 19.41
C PRO A 57 2.83 5.33 18.81
N GLY A 58 2.63 4.10 18.34
CA GLY A 58 1.44 3.70 17.57
C GLY A 58 1.44 4.22 16.12
N GLY A 59 2.62 4.51 15.57
CA GLY A 59 2.86 5.00 14.20
C GLY A 59 3.26 3.91 13.20
N THR A 60 3.20 2.64 13.59
CA THR A 60 3.43 1.48 12.70
C THR A 60 2.22 1.25 11.78
N ILE A 61 2.34 0.35 10.77
CA ILE A 61 1.17 0.00 9.94
C ILE A 61 0.07 -0.75 10.72
N MET A 62 0.36 -1.18 11.95
CA MET A 62 -0.61 -1.85 12.82
C MET A 62 -1.57 -0.84 13.49
N GLY A 63 -1.11 0.41 13.68
CA GLY A 63 -1.89 1.50 14.28
C GLY A 63 -1.67 1.61 15.79
N GLN A 64 -2.75 1.73 16.57
CA GLN A 64 -2.66 1.73 18.03
C GLN A 64 -2.47 0.29 18.57
N PRO A 65 -1.70 0.10 19.65
CA PRO A 65 -1.44 -1.21 20.24
C PRO A 65 -2.69 -1.79 20.94
N ASP A 66 -2.88 -3.10 20.80
CA ASP A 66 -3.90 -3.86 21.52
C ASP A 66 -3.66 -3.89 23.04
N THR A 67 -2.39 -3.78 23.47
CA THR A 67 -2.02 -3.68 24.88
C THR A 67 -0.74 -2.87 25.08
N ILE A 68 -0.74 -2.01 26.10
CA ILE A 68 0.43 -1.25 26.54
C ILE A 68 0.83 -1.77 27.93
N THR A 69 2.03 -2.32 28.07
CA THR A 69 2.58 -2.76 29.36
C THR A 69 3.68 -1.82 29.81
N ASP A 70 3.62 -1.38 31.07
CA ASP A 70 4.64 -0.52 31.68
C ASP A 70 5.81 -1.38 32.21
N LEU A 71 7.03 -1.03 31.85
CA LEU A 71 8.25 -1.74 32.25
C LEU A 71 8.97 -1.01 33.41
N GLY A 72 8.52 0.19 33.79
CA GLY A 72 9.14 1.06 34.78
C GLY A 72 9.91 2.21 34.14
N THR A 73 11.03 2.60 34.74
CA THR A 73 11.84 3.75 34.30
C THR A 73 13.30 3.39 34.10
N THR A 74 13.93 3.96 33.07
CA THR A 74 15.39 3.90 32.86
C THR A 74 16.08 5.18 33.35
N GLU A 75 17.34 5.08 33.77
CA GLU A 75 18.23 6.23 33.96
C GLU A 75 19.31 6.33 32.87
N ILE A 76 19.35 5.43 31.88
CA ILE A 76 20.34 5.41 30.80
C ILE A 76 20.02 6.54 29.81
N PRO A 77 20.86 7.57 29.60
CA PRO A 77 20.60 8.66 28.67
C PRO A 77 20.30 8.18 27.24
N GLN A 78 19.43 8.91 26.54
CA GLN A 78 19.02 8.59 25.16
C GLN A 78 20.22 8.39 24.23
N GLU A 79 21.28 9.20 24.36
CA GLU A 79 22.51 9.08 23.57
C GLU A 79 23.17 7.70 23.71
N LEU A 80 23.31 7.18 24.94
CA LEU A 80 23.90 5.86 25.20
C LEU A 80 22.98 4.71 24.72
N MET A 81 21.66 4.88 24.81
CA MET A 81 20.73 3.95 24.17
C MET A 81 20.88 3.97 22.65
N MET A 82 21.00 5.13 22.01
CA MET A 82 21.18 5.23 20.57
C MET A 82 22.50 4.60 20.11
N THR A 83 23.61 4.77 20.84
CA THR A 83 24.87 4.05 20.57
C THR A 83 24.70 2.53 20.70
N TYR A 84 23.99 2.04 21.73
CA TYR A 84 23.71 0.61 21.87
C TYR A 84 22.85 0.07 20.72
N LEU A 85 21.83 0.81 20.27
CA LEU A 85 21.04 0.46 19.07
C LEU A 85 21.88 0.46 17.77
N GLU A 86 22.91 1.32 17.69
CA GLU A 86 23.86 1.38 16.58
C GLU A 86 24.86 0.19 16.59
N GLU A 87 25.20 -0.33 17.77
CA GLU A 87 25.97 -1.58 17.93
C GLU A 87 25.11 -2.82 17.61
N LEU A 88 23.86 -2.87 18.10
CA LEU A 88 22.90 -3.94 17.82
C LEU A 88 22.59 -4.04 16.32
N SER A 89 22.29 -2.92 15.64
CA SER A 89 21.96 -2.90 14.21
C SER A 89 23.12 -3.34 13.31
N ARG A 90 24.37 -3.30 13.80
CA ARG A 90 25.57 -3.79 13.11
C ARG A 90 25.94 -5.24 13.45
N SER A 91 25.36 -5.83 14.49
CA SER A 91 25.79 -7.11 15.04
C SER A 91 24.68 -8.17 15.04
N SER A 92 23.88 -8.24 16.10
CA SER A 92 22.82 -9.23 16.31
C SER A 92 21.50 -8.87 15.62
N PHE A 93 21.19 -7.59 15.41
CA PHE A 93 19.92 -7.10 14.85
C PHE A 93 20.12 -6.40 13.50
N ARG A 94 20.96 -7.00 12.66
CA ARG A 94 21.05 -6.67 11.23
C ARG A 94 19.82 -7.18 10.45
N PRO A 95 19.47 -6.58 9.30
CA PRO A 95 18.36 -7.05 8.45
C PRO A 95 18.44 -8.55 8.11
N GLU A 96 19.65 -9.03 7.76
CA GLU A 96 19.88 -10.42 7.35
C GLU A 96 19.86 -11.41 8.53
N CYS A 97 19.71 -10.93 9.76
CA CYS A 97 19.56 -11.75 10.96
C CYS A 97 18.09 -11.96 11.38
N TYR A 98 17.12 -11.34 10.69
CA TYR A 98 15.71 -11.52 11.02
C TYR A 98 15.23 -12.95 10.71
N ASN A 99 14.73 -13.67 11.72
CA ASN A 99 14.00 -14.93 11.55
C ASN A 99 12.72 -14.90 12.40
N LEU A 100 11.57 -15.18 11.78
CA LEU A 100 10.26 -15.04 12.42
C LEU A 100 10.10 -15.86 13.72
N PHE A 101 10.74 -17.02 13.84
CA PHE A 101 10.59 -17.89 15.01
C PHE A 101 11.70 -17.73 16.04
N GLU A 102 12.94 -17.54 15.59
CA GLU A 102 14.12 -17.64 16.43
C GLU A 102 14.72 -16.27 16.79
N HIS A 103 14.56 -15.26 15.93
CA HIS A 103 15.17 -13.93 16.13
C HIS A 103 14.35 -12.81 15.48
N ASN A 104 13.32 -12.36 16.19
CA ASN A 104 12.30 -11.44 15.69
C ASN A 104 12.14 -10.16 16.56
N CYS A 105 11.12 -9.35 16.27
CA CYS A 105 10.73 -8.15 17.02
C CYS A 105 10.61 -8.34 18.55
N ASN A 106 10.18 -9.51 19.01
CA ASN A 106 9.98 -9.84 20.41
C ASN A 106 11.32 -10.17 21.09
N ASN A 107 12.26 -10.81 20.38
CA ASN A 107 13.65 -10.97 20.85
C ASN A 107 14.31 -9.61 21.07
N PHE A 108 14.23 -8.73 20.06
CA PHE A 108 14.75 -7.37 20.13
C PHE A 108 14.15 -6.57 21.28
N SER A 109 12.82 -6.56 21.38
CA SER A 109 12.10 -5.83 22.43
C SER A 109 12.46 -6.35 23.82
N ASN A 110 12.67 -7.65 23.97
CA ASN A 110 13.14 -8.26 25.22
C ASN A 110 14.57 -7.83 25.59
N GLU A 111 15.50 -7.79 24.63
CA GLU A 111 16.89 -7.40 24.88
C GLU A 111 16.99 -5.90 25.22
N LEU A 112 16.31 -5.04 24.45
CA LEU A 112 16.25 -3.59 24.71
C LEU A 112 15.54 -3.27 26.03
N ALA A 113 14.47 -3.99 26.38
CA ALA A 113 13.82 -3.86 27.69
C ALA A 113 14.77 -4.21 28.85
N GLN A 114 15.56 -5.29 28.69
CA GLN A 114 16.54 -5.72 29.70
C GLN A 114 17.67 -4.70 29.85
N PHE A 115 18.21 -4.17 28.75
CA PHE A 115 19.19 -3.09 28.77
C PHE A 115 18.66 -1.84 29.49
N LEU A 116 17.45 -1.39 29.15
CA LEU A 116 16.88 -0.15 29.70
C LEU A 116 16.40 -0.28 31.15
N THR A 117 15.87 -1.44 31.58
CA THR A 117 15.12 -1.58 32.84
C THR A 117 15.52 -2.77 33.72
N GLY A 118 16.38 -3.66 33.24
CA GLY A 118 16.68 -4.94 33.90
C GLY A 118 15.53 -5.97 33.86
N LYS A 119 14.49 -5.74 33.06
CA LYS A 119 13.32 -6.63 32.92
C LYS A 119 13.07 -6.99 31.46
N GLY A 120 12.61 -8.21 31.22
CA GLY A 120 12.09 -8.61 29.91
C GLY A 120 10.64 -8.17 29.65
N ILE A 121 10.18 -8.36 28.41
CA ILE A 121 8.76 -8.23 28.05
C ILE A 121 7.95 -9.46 28.55
N PRO A 122 6.60 -9.43 28.55
CA PRO A 122 5.78 -10.55 29.03
C PRO A 122 6.14 -11.91 28.40
N SER A 123 6.35 -12.94 29.23
CA SER A 123 6.92 -14.22 28.79
C SER A 123 6.10 -14.96 27.73
N HIS A 124 4.77 -14.84 27.76
CA HIS A 124 3.86 -15.45 26.77
C HIS A 124 4.01 -14.90 25.34
N ILE A 125 4.68 -13.75 25.18
CA ILE A 125 5.02 -13.17 23.88
C ILE A 125 6.29 -13.84 23.32
N ILE A 126 7.28 -14.07 24.19
CA ILE A 126 8.56 -14.68 23.84
C ILE A 126 8.42 -16.19 23.64
N SER A 127 7.52 -16.86 24.35
CA SER A 127 7.28 -18.31 24.22
C SER A 127 6.45 -18.69 22.98
N LEU A 128 5.63 -17.78 22.45
CA LEU A 128 4.68 -18.08 21.37
C LEU A 128 5.31 -18.82 20.17
N PRO A 129 6.48 -18.42 19.63
CA PRO A 129 7.11 -19.16 18.54
C PRO A 129 7.42 -20.61 18.89
N GLN A 130 7.92 -20.89 20.09
CA GLN A 130 8.21 -22.25 20.54
C GLN A 130 6.93 -23.07 20.74
N GLU A 131 5.86 -22.44 21.24
CA GLU A 131 4.56 -23.09 21.44
C GLU A 131 3.86 -23.44 20.12
N VAL A 132 4.00 -22.61 19.09
CA VAL A 132 3.58 -22.92 17.71
C VAL A 132 4.45 -24.01 17.11
N MET A 133 5.77 -23.93 17.23
CA MET A 133 6.73 -24.93 16.72
C MET A 133 6.56 -26.33 17.31
N GLN A 134 5.98 -26.45 18.50
CA GLN A 134 5.63 -27.74 19.13
C GLN A 134 4.38 -28.40 18.51
N THR A 135 3.65 -27.72 17.63
CA THR A 135 2.52 -28.31 16.88
C THR A 135 3.00 -28.95 15.57
N PRO A 136 2.33 -30.01 15.07
CA PRO A 136 2.64 -30.59 13.75
C PRO A 136 2.54 -29.57 12.61
N PHE A 137 1.64 -28.60 12.75
CA PHE A 137 1.46 -27.50 11.80
C PHE A 137 2.61 -26.48 11.84
N GLY A 138 3.12 -26.12 13.03
CA GLY A 138 4.29 -25.26 13.17
C GLY A 138 5.57 -25.88 12.60
N ALA A 139 5.75 -27.18 12.78
CA ALA A 139 6.86 -27.93 12.17
C ALA A 139 6.83 -27.89 10.63
N MET A 140 5.63 -27.97 10.03
CA MET A 140 5.43 -27.78 8.59
C MET A 140 5.68 -26.32 8.19
N ILE A 141 5.09 -25.36 8.92
CA ILE A 141 5.21 -23.91 8.64
C ILE A 141 6.67 -23.43 8.63
N LYS A 142 7.53 -23.93 9.51
CA LYS A 142 8.94 -23.50 9.52
C LYS A 142 9.64 -23.75 8.18
N GLN A 143 9.34 -24.89 7.53
CA GLN A 143 9.90 -25.24 6.22
C GLN A 143 9.42 -24.31 5.09
N PHE A 144 8.32 -23.58 5.29
CA PHE A 144 7.80 -22.57 4.35
C PHE A 144 8.16 -21.13 4.74
N MET A 145 8.45 -20.86 6.02
CA MET A 145 8.63 -19.49 6.54
C MET A 145 10.09 -19.12 6.88
N ASP A 146 11.04 -20.06 6.82
CA ASP A 146 12.48 -19.71 6.79
C ASP A 146 12.88 -18.92 5.51
N SER A 147 11.94 -18.69 4.58
CA SER A 147 12.06 -17.79 3.42
C SER A 147 11.27 -16.47 3.50
N SER A 148 10.47 -16.23 4.54
CA SER A 148 9.55 -15.08 4.61
C SER A 148 9.84 -14.21 5.84
N SER A 149 10.07 -12.91 5.63
CA SER A 149 10.41 -11.93 6.68
C SER A 149 9.24 -10.99 6.96
N VAL A 150 9.19 -10.42 8.18
CA VAL A 150 8.09 -9.52 8.61
C VAL A 150 8.65 -8.13 8.92
N ASN A 151 8.08 -7.11 8.28
CA ASN A 151 8.33 -5.70 8.61
C ASN A 151 7.06 -5.06 9.21
N PRO A 152 7.07 -4.63 10.49
CA PRO A 152 5.96 -3.90 11.12
C PRO A 152 5.69 -2.50 10.55
N GLY A 153 6.60 -1.94 9.75
CA GLY A 153 6.48 -0.63 9.11
C GLY A 153 6.74 0.54 10.08
N GLY A 154 7.59 1.47 9.65
CA GLY A 154 8.03 2.64 10.41
C GLY A 154 9.46 3.03 10.01
N ASN A 155 9.86 4.27 10.27
CA ASN A 155 11.11 4.81 9.77
C ASN A 155 12.32 4.03 10.28
N GLN A 156 13.11 3.43 9.38
CA GLN A 156 14.48 3.03 9.67
C GLN A 156 15.23 4.21 10.34
N LEU A 157 16.20 3.93 11.21
CA LEU A 157 17.07 4.95 11.83
C LEU A 157 18.09 5.49 10.79
N ASN A 158 17.56 6.15 9.76
CA ASN A 158 18.30 6.56 8.57
C ASN A 158 18.86 7.97 8.68
N PHE A 159 20.16 8.07 8.40
CA PHE A 159 20.84 9.34 8.18
C PHE A 159 20.53 9.87 6.77
N ASN A 160 19.49 10.72 6.70
CA ASN A 160 19.00 11.55 5.57
C ASN A 160 18.09 10.94 4.48
N HIS A 161 16.97 11.67 4.25
CA HIS A 161 16.20 11.92 3.01
C HIS A 161 15.18 10.91 2.40
N SER A 162 13.91 11.08 2.84
CA SER A 162 12.68 11.42 2.05
C SER A 162 12.03 10.47 1.00
N ALA A 163 10.70 10.50 0.69
CA ALA A 163 9.44 10.67 1.44
C ALA A 163 8.13 10.26 0.63
N HIS A 164 7.23 9.39 1.16
CA HIS A 164 5.75 9.27 0.92
C HIS A 164 4.97 8.85 -0.39
N ASN A 165 4.10 7.80 -0.33
CA ASN A 165 2.57 7.72 -0.44
C ASN A 165 1.67 8.02 -1.73
N ALA A 166 0.37 7.58 -1.72
CA ALA A 166 -0.60 7.13 -2.81
C ALA A 166 -1.87 8.00 -3.22
N ALA A 167 -3.20 7.74 -3.55
CA ALA A 167 -4.21 6.70 -3.99
C ALA A 167 -5.53 7.27 -4.64
N ALA A 168 -6.36 6.50 -5.45
CA ALA A 168 -7.47 7.02 -6.31
C ALA A 168 -8.44 6.04 -7.16
N ALA A 169 -9.43 6.54 -7.96
CA ALA A 169 -10.58 5.80 -8.63
C ALA A 169 -11.20 6.44 -9.97
N PRO A 170 -12.48 6.26 -10.52
CA PRO A 170 -13.16 5.19 -11.34
C PRO A 170 -13.21 4.99 -12.89
N VAL A 171 -13.60 3.76 -13.30
CA VAL A 171 -13.36 3.10 -14.61
C VAL A 171 -14.50 3.16 -15.65
N ARG A 172 -14.12 3.26 -16.93
CA ARG A 172 -14.80 2.66 -18.09
C ARG A 172 -13.75 2.23 -19.13
N VAL A 173 -13.79 1.00 -19.62
CA VAL A 173 -12.84 0.49 -20.64
C VAL A 173 -13.54 0.26 -21.98
N ALA A 174 -12.83 0.55 -23.07
CA ALA A 174 -13.28 0.35 -24.44
C ALA A 174 -12.15 -0.24 -25.31
N SER A 175 -11.99 -1.56 -25.28
CA SER A 175 -11.35 -2.35 -26.34
C SER A 175 -11.79 -3.81 -26.19
N THR A 176 -12.28 -4.43 -27.27
CA THR A 176 -12.72 -5.84 -27.28
C THR A 176 -11.59 -6.76 -27.77
N ASN A 177 -10.35 -6.49 -27.37
CA ASN A 177 -9.17 -7.15 -27.90
C ASN A 177 -8.20 -7.55 -26.75
N PRO A 178 -7.91 -8.84 -26.50
CA PRO A 178 -7.17 -9.30 -25.32
C PRO A 178 -5.72 -8.83 -25.15
N GLN A 179 -5.13 -8.20 -26.17
CA GLN A 179 -3.75 -7.72 -26.15
C GLN A 179 -3.61 -6.23 -25.77
N ASP A 180 -4.71 -5.47 -25.69
CA ASP A 180 -4.64 -4.08 -25.22
C ASP A 180 -4.29 -4.03 -23.72
N SER A 181 -3.25 -3.27 -23.37
CA SER A 181 -2.93 -2.88 -21.99
C SER A 181 -3.34 -1.44 -21.67
N SER A 182 -3.82 -0.69 -22.68
CA SER A 182 -4.08 0.74 -22.61
C SER A 182 -5.42 1.06 -21.95
N ILE A 183 -5.41 1.26 -20.63
CA ILE A 183 -6.60 1.58 -19.83
C ILE A 183 -6.74 3.11 -19.73
N SER A 184 -7.59 3.70 -20.59
CA SER A 184 -7.82 5.15 -20.66
C SER A 184 -9.19 5.58 -20.14
N PHE A 185 -9.28 6.78 -19.58
CA PHE A 185 -10.50 7.29 -18.94
C PHE A 185 -10.91 8.67 -19.43
N ARG A 186 -12.05 8.69 -20.13
CA ARG A 186 -12.68 9.86 -20.74
C ARG A 186 -14.00 10.20 -20.02
N ASP A 187 -14.20 11.46 -19.64
CA ASP A 187 -15.43 12.00 -19.06
C ASP A 187 -15.88 13.19 -19.92
N ALA A 188 -16.48 12.87 -21.08
CA ALA A 188 -16.86 13.87 -22.10
C ALA A 188 -17.84 14.95 -21.60
N LYS A 189 -18.40 14.82 -20.40
CA LYS A 189 -19.31 15.79 -19.77
C LYS A 189 -18.63 16.64 -18.70
N ILE A 190 -17.32 16.48 -18.45
CA ILE A 190 -16.66 17.19 -17.35
C ILE A 190 -16.45 18.68 -17.63
N VAL A 191 -16.28 19.03 -18.91
CA VAL A 191 -16.18 20.40 -19.42
C VAL A 191 -17.53 21.11 -19.26
N ASP A 192 -18.63 20.47 -19.70
CA ASP A 192 -20.01 20.96 -19.50
C ASP A 192 -20.30 21.23 -18.00
N LYS A 193 -20.01 20.24 -17.13
CA LYS A 193 -20.21 20.34 -15.67
C LYS A 193 -19.37 21.45 -15.03
N PHE A 194 -18.22 21.78 -15.60
CA PHE A 194 -17.42 22.92 -15.13
C PHE A 194 -18.12 24.24 -15.42
N ILE A 195 -18.70 24.40 -16.62
CA ILE A 195 -19.51 25.57 -16.97
C ILE A 195 -20.79 25.64 -16.12
N GLU A 196 -21.51 24.53 -15.93
CA GLU A 196 -22.70 24.46 -15.05
C GLU A 196 -22.42 24.93 -13.61
N LYS A 197 -21.22 24.63 -13.08
CA LYS A 197 -20.80 25.00 -11.71
C LYS A 197 -19.89 26.23 -11.65
N GLN A 198 -19.61 26.89 -12.78
CA GLN A 198 -18.62 27.95 -12.88
C GLN A 198 -18.91 29.13 -11.91
N SER A 199 -20.19 29.49 -11.74
CA SER A 199 -20.64 30.53 -10.80
C SER A 199 -20.41 30.14 -9.34
N GLU A 200 -20.64 28.88 -8.97
CA GLU A 200 -20.36 28.36 -7.62
C GLU A 200 -18.86 28.41 -7.32
N LEU A 201 -18.03 27.97 -8.27
CA LEU A 201 -16.57 27.94 -8.14
C LEU A 201 -15.97 29.35 -8.10
N LYS A 202 -16.53 30.33 -8.83
CA LYS A 202 -16.03 31.71 -8.82
C LYS A 202 -16.06 32.36 -7.44
N SER A 203 -16.93 31.92 -6.53
CA SER A 203 -16.96 32.41 -5.14
C SER A 203 -15.89 31.80 -4.22
N LYS A 204 -15.16 30.77 -4.68
CA LYS A 204 -14.26 29.93 -3.86
C LYS A 204 -12.78 30.07 -4.22
N PHE A 205 -12.44 30.76 -5.32
CA PHE A 205 -11.07 30.92 -5.81
C PHE A 205 -10.76 32.39 -6.10
N SER A 206 -9.47 32.73 -6.18
CA SER A 206 -9.05 34.06 -6.65
C SER A 206 -9.38 34.25 -8.12
N GLU A 207 -9.48 35.51 -8.55
CA GLU A 207 -9.65 35.86 -9.97
C GLU A 207 -8.53 35.29 -10.85
N THR A 208 -7.28 35.28 -10.34
CA THR A 208 -6.12 34.69 -11.03
C THR A 208 -6.24 33.18 -11.23
N THR A 209 -6.64 32.43 -10.19
CA THR A 209 -6.91 30.99 -10.32
C THR A 209 -8.08 30.74 -11.26
N PHE A 210 -9.12 31.57 -11.20
CA PHE A 210 -10.31 31.42 -12.04
C PHE A 210 -10.04 31.66 -13.53
N THR A 211 -9.14 32.59 -13.89
CA THR A 211 -8.66 32.77 -15.27
C THR A 211 -7.95 31.51 -15.78
N LEU A 212 -7.02 30.95 -14.99
CA LEU A 212 -6.31 29.70 -15.34
C LEU A 212 -7.27 28.52 -15.56
N LEU A 213 -8.39 28.45 -14.82
CA LEU A 213 -9.42 27.44 -15.02
C LEU A 213 -10.26 27.68 -16.29
N GLY A 214 -10.44 28.94 -16.70
CA GLY A 214 -11.03 29.29 -18.01
C GLY A 214 -10.13 28.87 -19.17
N GLU A 215 -8.82 29.09 -19.05
CA GLU A 215 -7.80 28.67 -20.02
C GLU A 215 -7.77 27.13 -20.14
N VAL A 216 -7.82 26.38 -19.03
CA VAL A 216 -7.98 24.91 -19.05
C VAL A 216 -9.26 24.46 -19.79
N HIS A 217 -10.37 25.16 -19.57
CA HIS A 217 -11.63 24.87 -20.28
C HIS A 217 -11.50 25.12 -21.79
N GLU A 218 -10.87 26.22 -22.21
CA GLU A 218 -10.63 26.54 -23.63
C GLU A 218 -9.73 25.50 -24.29
N PHE A 219 -8.63 25.12 -23.65
CA PHE A 219 -7.72 24.05 -24.10
C PHE A 219 -8.46 22.73 -24.30
N LEU A 220 -9.30 22.31 -23.35
CA LEU A 220 -10.09 21.07 -23.46
C LEU A 220 -11.24 21.13 -24.47
N SER A 221 -11.70 22.34 -24.83
CA SER A 221 -12.78 22.56 -25.81
C SER A 221 -12.27 22.68 -27.25
N THR A 222 -11.00 23.08 -27.42
CA THR A 222 -10.40 23.42 -28.72
C THR A 222 -9.73 22.20 -29.33
N LYS A 223 -10.27 21.68 -30.43
CA LYS A 223 -9.78 20.46 -31.10
C LYS A 223 -8.33 20.56 -31.58
N ASP A 224 -7.95 21.72 -32.11
CA ASP A 224 -6.67 21.97 -32.77
C ASP A 224 -5.93 23.10 -32.01
N CYS A 225 -5.77 22.92 -30.69
CA CYS A 225 -5.18 23.92 -29.82
C CYS A 225 -3.67 24.09 -30.14
N THR A 226 -3.27 25.30 -30.52
CA THR A 226 -1.87 25.63 -30.91
C THR A 226 -0.98 26.05 -29.75
N TRP A 227 -1.52 26.08 -28.54
CA TRP A 227 -0.84 26.43 -27.29
C TRP A 227 -1.07 25.32 -26.25
N SER A 228 -0.25 25.30 -25.18
CA SER A 228 -0.30 24.24 -24.17
C SER A 228 -0.30 24.82 -22.76
N LEU A 229 -0.89 24.08 -21.81
CA LEU A 229 -1.03 24.48 -20.42
C LEU A 229 0.32 24.40 -19.70
N GLY A 230 0.77 25.51 -19.11
CA GLY A 230 1.95 25.55 -18.22
C GLY A 230 1.65 25.21 -16.75
N LYS A 231 2.70 25.03 -15.93
CA LYS A 231 2.62 24.56 -14.52
C LYS A 231 1.50 25.19 -13.69
N ASN A 232 1.33 26.52 -13.74
CA ASN A 232 0.33 27.25 -12.97
C ASN A 232 -1.12 26.73 -13.17
N HIS A 233 -1.46 26.23 -14.37
CA HIS A 233 -2.77 25.65 -14.66
C HIS A 233 -2.93 24.30 -13.93
N LEU A 234 -1.90 23.46 -13.94
CA LEU A 234 -1.90 22.20 -13.21
C LEU A 234 -1.96 22.45 -11.70
N ASP A 235 -1.20 23.42 -11.20
CA ASP A 235 -1.24 23.84 -9.79
C ASP A 235 -2.64 24.31 -9.38
N ALA A 236 -3.34 25.07 -10.22
CA ALA A 236 -4.71 25.53 -10.02
C ALA A 236 -5.73 24.38 -9.97
N LEU A 237 -5.55 23.34 -10.79
CA LEU A 237 -6.41 22.15 -10.77
C LEU A 237 -6.11 21.26 -9.55
N ILE A 238 -4.82 21.01 -9.28
CA ILE A 238 -4.35 20.04 -8.29
C ILE A 238 -4.56 20.55 -6.85
N ASN A 239 -4.09 21.77 -6.54
CA ASN A 239 -4.15 22.33 -5.18
C ASN A 239 -5.58 22.73 -4.76
N SER A 240 -6.56 22.60 -5.65
CA SER A 240 -7.97 22.82 -5.32
C SER A 240 -8.59 21.71 -4.47
N GLU A 241 -7.96 20.52 -4.45
CA GLU A 241 -8.46 19.29 -3.80
C GLU A 241 -9.92 18.96 -4.19
N ASN A 242 -10.35 19.36 -5.40
CA ASN A 242 -11.76 19.36 -5.84
C ASN A 242 -12.05 18.35 -6.96
N ALA A 243 -13.04 17.48 -6.74
CA ALA A 243 -13.48 16.40 -7.64
C ALA A 243 -13.88 16.80 -9.09
N LEU A 244 -14.24 18.06 -9.31
CA LEU A 244 -14.56 18.60 -10.63
C LEU A 244 -13.29 19.09 -11.35
N LEU A 245 -12.41 19.79 -10.64
CA LEU A 245 -11.16 20.33 -11.20
C LEU A 245 -10.11 19.24 -11.42
N LEU A 246 -9.99 18.28 -10.51
CA LEU A 246 -9.25 17.03 -10.76
C LEU A 246 -9.86 16.23 -11.94
N GLY A 247 -11.15 16.43 -12.24
CA GLY A 247 -11.82 15.89 -13.42
C GLY A 247 -11.43 16.57 -14.74
N LEU A 248 -11.07 17.86 -14.71
CA LEU A 248 -10.47 18.54 -15.86
C LEU A 248 -9.02 18.08 -16.05
N LEU A 249 -8.24 18.01 -14.97
CA LEU A 249 -6.85 17.47 -14.96
C LEU A 249 -6.79 16.07 -15.59
N GLN A 250 -7.74 15.21 -15.23
CA GLN A 250 -7.90 13.89 -15.83
C GLN A 250 -7.97 13.93 -17.37
N GLN A 251 -8.67 14.92 -17.95
CA GLN A 251 -8.80 15.04 -19.40
C GLN A 251 -7.59 15.73 -20.04
N THR A 252 -6.92 16.66 -19.36
CA THR A 252 -5.69 17.25 -19.88
C THR A 252 -4.58 16.20 -19.99
N LEU A 253 -4.57 15.20 -19.09
CA LEU A 253 -3.63 14.06 -19.12
C LEU A 253 -3.94 13.00 -20.19
N LEU A 254 -4.89 13.26 -21.10
CA LEU A 254 -5.02 12.54 -22.37
C LEU A 254 -4.14 13.13 -23.48
N ASN A 255 -3.46 14.26 -23.22
CA ASN A 255 -2.44 14.85 -24.07
C ASN A 255 -1.04 14.60 -23.45
N GLU A 256 -0.14 14.03 -24.25
CA GLU A 256 1.22 13.66 -23.82
C GLU A 256 2.08 14.85 -23.39
N ASP A 257 1.90 16.05 -23.96
CA ASP A 257 2.61 17.25 -23.52
C ASP A 257 2.31 17.60 -22.05
N ILE A 258 1.08 17.34 -21.60
CA ILE A 258 0.65 17.59 -20.22
C ILE A 258 1.18 16.51 -19.28
N VAL A 259 1.25 15.25 -19.75
CA VAL A 259 1.92 14.17 -19.01
C VAL A 259 3.41 14.50 -18.85
N ASN A 260 4.08 14.92 -19.93
CA ASN A 260 5.47 15.38 -19.90
C ASN A 260 5.67 16.57 -18.96
N LEU A 261 4.73 17.53 -18.89
CA LEU A 261 4.78 18.62 -17.92
C LEU A 261 4.71 18.12 -16.47
N ILE A 262 3.89 17.10 -16.16
CA ILE A 262 3.90 16.48 -14.81
C ILE A 262 5.25 15.83 -14.53
N ILE A 263 5.83 15.10 -15.48
CA ILE A 263 7.16 14.46 -15.30
C ILE A 263 8.23 15.50 -14.92
N HIS A 264 8.21 16.68 -15.54
CA HIS A 264 9.19 17.74 -15.28
C HIS A 264 8.83 18.67 -14.09
N CYS A 265 7.58 18.67 -13.62
CA CYS A 265 7.08 19.52 -12.53
C CYS A 265 6.07 18.76 -11.64
N PRO A 266 6.49 17.68 -10.95
CA PRO A 266 5.56 16.77 -10.29
C PRO A 266 5.13 17.21 -8.88
N GLU A 267 5.67 18.30 -8.32
CA GLU A 267 5.63 18.56 -6.87
C GLU A 267 4.19 18.73 -6.34
N SER A 268 3.32 19.44 -7.07
CA SER A 268 1.90 19.54 -6.73
C SER A 268 1.18 18.20 -6.86
N PHE A 269 1.52 17.40 -7.88
CA PHE A 269 0.91 16.08 -8.11
C PHE A 269 1.27 15.12 -6.97
N TRP A 270 2.54 15.07 -6.57
CA TRP A 270 3.02 14.30 -5.41
C TRP A 270 2.52 14.80 -4.06
N LYS A 271 2.21 16.09 -3.93
CA LYS A 271 1.53 16.68 -2.76
C LYS A 271 0.04 16.30 -2.69
N LEU A 272 -0.64 16.13 -3.83
CA LEU A 272 -2.00 15.57 -3.86
C LEU A 272 -1.97 14.09 -3.47
N PHE A 273 -0.94 13.36 -3.91
CA PHE A 273 -0.74 11.97 -3.52
C PHE A 273 -0.53 11.80 -2.01
N SER A 274 0.40 12.54 -1.39
CA SER A 274 0.71 12.31 0.04
C SER A 274 -0.47 12.47 1.00
N LYS A 275 -1.54 13.17 0.58
CA LYS A 275 -2.80 13.38 1.30
C LYS A 275 -3.95 12.41 0.96
N PHE A 276 -3.75 11.42 0.10
CA PHE A 276 -4.87 10.69 -0.52
C PHE A 276 -5.89 10.10 0.46
N ARG A 277 -5.43 9.68 1.66
CA ARG A 277 -6.25 9.07 2.71
C ARG A 277 -7.25 10.05 3.32
N ASP A 278 -6.97 11.34 3.17
CA ASP A 278 -7.79 12.47 3.63
C ASP A 278 -8.68 13.05 2.51
N LEU A 279 -8.46 12.63 1.26
CA LEU A 279 -9.28 13.04 0.12
C LEU A 279 -10.61 12.26 0.11
N SER A 280 -11.71 12.95 -0.21
CA SER A 280 -13.01 12.27 -0.39
C SER A 280 -12.99 11.22 -1.51
N ASP A 281 -13.88 10.22 -1.45
CA ASP A 281 -14.18 9.27 -2.53
C ASP A 281 -14.32 9.93 -3.91
N ALA A 282 -14.79 11.19 -3.94
CA ALA A 282 -15.00 12.01 -5.13
C ALA A 282 -13.70 12.63 -5.71
N CYS A 283 -12.68 12.84 -4.89
CA CYS A 283 -11.37 13.36 -5.30
C CYS A 283 -10.39 12.21 -5.58
N VAL A 284 -10.41 11.19 -4.71
CA VAL A 284 -9.96 9.82 -5.00
C VAL A 284 -10.52 9.43 -6.39
N ASN A 285 -11.81 9.66 -6.68
CA ASN A 285 -12.47 9.44 -7.98
C ASN A 285 -11.78 9.98 -9.25
N ARG A 286 -10.80 10.88 -9.15
CA ARG A 286 -10.16 11.46 -10.33
C ARG A 286 -8.73 11.02 -10.50
N LEU A 287 -8.03 10.73 -9.42
CA LEU A 287 -6.58 10.60 -9.45
C LEU A 287 -6.07 9.26 -10.04
N VAL A 288 -6.85 8.15 -10.12
CA VAL A 288 -6.46 6.95 -10.89
C VAL A 288 -6.83 7.17 -12.33
N LYS A 289 -7.97 7.82 -12.60
CA LYS A 289 -8.23 8.27 -13.95
C LYS A 289 -7.07 9.15 -14.46
N CYS A 290 -6.45 9.98 -13.61
CA CYS A 290 -5.18 10.66 -13.93
C CYS A 290 -4.00 9.69 -14.11
N VAL A 291 -3.70 8.81 -13.13
CA VAL A 291 -2.53 7.90 -13.20
C VAL A 291 -2.58 6.96 -14.39
N CYS A 292 -3.70 6.27 -14.63
CA CYS A 292 -3.84 5.42 -15.79
C CYS A 292 -3.79 6.21 -17.10
N ASN A 293 -4.29 7.46 -17.13
CA ASN A 293 -4.12 8.34 -18.29
C ASN A 293 -2.64 8.74 -18.50
N CYS A 294 -1.86 8.96 -17.44
CA CYS A 294 -0.41 9.13 -17.55
C CYS A 294 0.29 7.86 -18.08
N CYS A 295 -0.15 6.68 -17.66
CA CYS A 295 0.39 5.39 -18.12
C CYS A 295 0.02 5.01 -19.58
N LEU A 296 -0.68 5.89 -20.32
CA LEU A 296 -0.97 5.71 -21.74
C LEU A 296 0.24 5.96 -22.63
N SER A 297 1.14 6.88 -22.27
CA SER A 297 2.44 7.04 -22.93
C SER A 297 3.53 6.29 -22.19
N ASP A 298 4.55 5.83 -22.92
CA ASP A 298 5.67 5.09 -22.32
C ASP A 298 6.45 5.97 -21.33
N SER A 299 6.62 7.27 -21.64
CA SER A 299 7.22 8.28 -20.76
C SER A 299 6.45 8.42 -19.43
N GLY A 300 5.13 8.57 -19.50
CA GLY A 300 4.28 8.72 -18.33
C GLY A 300 4.17 7.43 -17.51
N ARG A 301 4.18 6.26 -18.17
CA ARG A 301 4.22 4.96 -17.48
C ARG A 301 5.56 4.72 -16.78
N ALA A 302 6.67 4.97 -17.47
CA ALA A 302 8.01 4.83 -16.90
C ALA A 302 8.21 5.76 -15.69
N PHE A 303 7.61 6.96 -15.73
CA PHE A 303 7.59 7.88 -14.59
C PHE A 303 6.68 7.39 -13.45
N MET A 304 5.43 7.01 -13.72
CA MET A 304 4.49 6.57 -12.67
C MET A 304 4.89 5.25 -12.01
N LEU A 305 5.65 4.40 -12.71
CA LEU A 305 6.03 3.07 -12.23
C LEU A 305 7.54 2.95 -11.94
N SER A 306 8.25 4.08 -11.80
CA SER A 306 9.67 4.07 -11.44
C SER A 306 9.87 3.65 -9.99
N ALA A 307 10.77 2.68 -9.79
CA ALA A 307 11.31 2.33 -8.48
C ALA A 307 12.60 3.12 -8.24
N GLU A 308 12.48 4.32 -7.67
CA GLU A 308 13.65 5.04 -7.17
C GLU A 308 14.27 4.32 -5.97
N LYS A 309 15.61 4.25 -5.93
CA LYS A 309 16.34 3.22 -5.16
C LYS A 309 16.51 3.50 -3.66
N SER A 310 16.09 4.66 -3.16
CA SER A 310 16.51 5.13 -1.83
C SER A 310 15.49 6.04 -1.14
N SER A 311 14.21 5.95 -1.53
CA SER A 311 13.24 6.97 -1.15
C SER A 311 11.82 6.38 -1.01
N GLU A 312 11.14 6.67 0.10
CA GLU A 312 9.67 6.55 0.16
C GLU A 312 9.01 7.43 -0.93
N GLU A 313 9.75 8.47 -1.36
CA GLU A 313 9.93 8.98 -2.74
C GLU A 313 9.04 8.43 -3.86
N SER A 314 9.14 7.10 -3.98
CA SER A 314 9.09 6.33 -5.21
C SER A 314 7.72 6.36 -5.89
N PRO A 315 7.62 6.82 -7.16
CA PRO A 315 6.41 6.77 -7.97
C PRO A 315 5.74 5.39 -8.00
N LEU A 316 6.50 4.30 -7.95
CA LEU A 316 5.93 2.96 -7.84
C LEU A 316 5.22 2.73 -6.49
N VAL A 317 5.76 3.21 -5.37
CA VAL A 317 5.14 3.11 -4.03
C VAL A 317 3.95 4.08 -3.90
N ARG A 318 4.05 5.25 -4.54
CA ARG A 318 2.94 6.17 -4.89
C ARG A 318 1.80 5.44 -5.61
N VAL A 319 2.07 4.42 -6.43
CA VAL A 319 1.07 3.73 -7.26
C VAL A 319 0.64 2.35 -6.70
N SER A 320 1.45 1.70 -5.85
CA SER A 320 1.14 0.40 -5.25
C SER A 320 0.18 0.50 -4.05
N GLN A 321 0.53 1.29 -3.03
CA GLN A 321 -0.35 1.67 -1.91
C GLN A 321 -1.70 2.26 -2.41
N LEU A 322 -1.64 2.80 -3.61
CA LEU A 322 -2.73 3.43 -4.34
C LEU A 322 -3.72 2.39 -4.85
N CYS A 323 -3.20 1.43 -5.60
CA CYS A 323 -3.93 0.24 -5.99
C CYS A 323 -4.58 -0.44 -4.77
N THR A 324 -3.82 -0.68 -3.70
CA THR A 324 -4.30 -1.45 -2.55
C THR A 324 -5.34 -0.72 -1.68
N HIS A 325 -5.20 0.59 -1.45
CA HIS A 325 -6.26 1.38 -0.80
C HIS A 325 -7.61 1.26 -1.51
N CYS A 326 -7.60 1.33 -2.85
CA CYS A 326 -8.83 1.29 -3.63
C CYS A 326 -9.34 -0.13 -3.89
N LEU A 327 -8.46 -1.15 -3.95
CA LEU A 327 -8.86 -2.57 -3.91
C LEU A 327 -9.66 -2.89 -2.65
N LEU A 328 -9.24 -2.36 -1.49
CA LEU A 328 -9.77 -2.77 -0.18
C LEU A 328 -10.88 -1.87 0.38
N HIS A 329 -11.15 -0.72 -0.24
CA HIS A 329 -12.21 0.21 0.17
C HIS A 329 -13.61 -0.45 0.18
N ASP A 330 -14.57 0.09 0.92
CA ASP A 330 -15.94 -0.43 0.96
C ASP A 330 -16.87 0.18 -0.12
N ASN A 331 -16.28 0.78 -1.16
CA ASN A 331 -16.99 1.41 -2.26
C ASN A 331 -16.65 0.69 -3.57
N GLU A 332 -17.63 -0.08 -4.07
CA GLU A 332 -17.56 -0.90 -5.30
C GLU A 332 -17.00 -0.11 -6.50
N SER A 333 -17.33 1.18 -6.59
CA SER A 333 -16.83 2.05 -7.65
C SER A 333 -15.31 2.20 -7.58
N LEU A 334 -14.72 2.30 -6.38
CA LEU A 334 -13.27 2.41 -6.19
C LEU A 334 -12.57 1.03 -6.31
N ASN A 335 -13.24 -0.06 -5.93
CA ASN A 335 -12.71 -1.42 -6.08
C ASN A 335 -12.43 -1.79 -7.54
N CYS A 336 -13.26 -1.29 -8.46
CA CYS A 336 -13.06 -1.45 -9.90
C CYS A 336 -11.71 -0.89 -10.41
N LEU A 337 -10.98 -0.10 -9.60
CA LEU A 337 -9.73 0.59 -9.97
C LEU A 337 -8.54 0.23 -9.18
N GLY A 338 -8.74 -0.18 -7.92
CA GLY A 338 -7.81 -1.15 -7.40
C GLY A 338 -7.58 -2.23 -8.46
N SER A 339 -8.66 -2.77 -9.02
CA SER A 339 -8.61 -3.78 -10.09
C SER A 339 -8.00 -3.26 -11.41
N ALA A 340 -8.48 -2.15 -11.97
CA ALA A 340 -7.98 -1.65 -13.26
C ALA A 340 -6.54 -1.08 -13.21
N LEU A 341 -6.14 -0.47 -12.09
CA LEU A 341 -4.75 -0.04 -11.87
C LEU A 341 -3.85 -1.23 -11.54
N ALA A 342 -4.32 -2.24 -10.79
CA ALA A 342 -3.61 -3.51 -10.69
C ALA A 342 -3.30 -4.06 -12.08
N CYS A 343 -4.22 -3.90 -13.04
CA CYS A 343 -3.98 -4.30 -14.43
C CYS A 343 -2.84 -3.51 -15.08
N VAL A 344 -2.74 -2.19 -14.86
CA VAL A 344 -1.63 -1.35 -15.35
C VAL A 344 -0.31 -1.74 -14.68
N LEU A 345 -0.29 -1.94 -13.35
CA LEU A 345 0.86 -2.43 -12.59
C LEU A 345 1.32 -3.83 -13.05
N SER A 346 0.37 -4.71 -13.40
CA SER A 346 0.61 -6.07 -13.89
C SER A 346 1.16 -6.13 -15.33
N ALA A 347 1.02 -5.05 -16.11
CA ALA A 347 1.52 -4.99 -17.48
C ALA A 347 3.05 -4.89 -17.54
N GLU A 348 3.66 -4.30 -16.51
CA GLU A 348 5.11 -4.12 -16.40
C GLU A 348 5.84 -5.31 -15.74
N LYS A 349 7.15 -5.18 -15.59
CA LYS A 349 7.99 -6.11 -14.82
C LYS A 349 7.84 -5.89 -13.30
N MET A 350 6.64 -6.20 -12.81
CA MET A 350 6.28 -6.34 -11.40
C MET A 350 7.35 -7.13 -10.64
N ASN A 351 7.86 -6.57 -9.54
CA ASN A 351 8.76 -7.24 -8.59
C ASN A 351 7.96 -8.11 -7.60
N LEU A 352 8.67 -8.90 -6.79
CA LEU A 352 8.08 -9.80 -5.79
C LEU A 352 7.20 -9.03 -4.80
N ASP A 353 7.69 -7.89 -4.30
CA ASP A 353 7.04 -7.10 -3.26
C ASP A 353 5.68 -6.54 -3.76
N LEU A 354 5.66 -5.97 -4.98
CA LEU A 354 4.45 -5.48 -5.62
C LEU A 354 3.46 -6.61 -5.96
N ALA A 355 3.97 -7.78 -6.35
CA ALA A 355 3.14 -8.96 -6.60
C ALA A 355 2.45 -9.44 -5.31
N VAL A 356 3.13 -9.37 -4.16
CA VAL A 356 2.54 -9.69 -2.85
C VAL A 356 1.55 -8.61 -2.41
N GLU A 357 1.93 -7.33 -2.44
CA GLU A 357 1.08 -6.22 -1.98
C GLU A 357 -0.25 -6.18 -2.76
N VAL A 358 -0.16 -6.16 -4.09
CA VAL A 358 -1.34 -6.13 -4.97
C VAL A 358 -2.04 -7.48 -5.01
N GLY A 359 -1.30 -8.59 -4.97
CA GLY A 359 -1.85 -9.95 -4.99
C GLY A 359 -2.72 -10.26 -3.77
N ILE A 360 -2.25 -9.95 -2.56
CA ILE A 360 -3.03 -10.14 -1.32
C ILE A 360 -4.27 -9.24 -1.33
N ALA A 361 -4.13 -7.98 -1.73
CA ALA A 361 -5.26 -7.06 -1.81
C ALA A 361 -6.31 -7.51 -2.85
N LEU A 362 -5.88 -8.11 -3.96
CA LEU A 362 -6.77 -8.74 -4.93
C LEU A 362 -7.50 -9.96 -4.34
N VAL A 363 -6.80 -10.88 -3.67
CA VAL A 363 -7.42 -12.05 -3.02
C VAL A 363 -8.47 -11.61 -1.98
N GLN A 364 -8.14 -10.61 -1.15
CA GLN A 364 -9.08 -10.04 -0.18
C GLN A 364 -10.31 -9.40 -0.86
N LEU A 365 -10.15 -8.70 -1.98
CA LEU A 365 -11.27 -8.21 -2.77
C LEU A 365 -12.13 -9.36 -3.35
N VAL A 366 -11.52 -10.46 -3.80
CA VAL A 366 -12.27 -11.66 -4.24
C VAL A 366 -13.09 -12.25 -3.09
N SER A 367 -12.53 -12.31 -1.88
CA SER A 367 -13.25 -12.75 -0.67
C SER A 367 -14.34 -11.77 -0.21
N LYS A 368 -14.20 -10.45 -0.43
CA LYS A 368 -15.28 -9.46 -0.23
C LYS A 368 -16.40 -9.58 -1.26
N GLY A 369 -16.09 -10.07 -2.47
CA GLY A 369 -16.98 -10.11 -3.62
C GLY A 369 -16.65 -9.02 -4.64
N VAL A 370 -16.78 -9.34 -5.93
CA VAL A 370 -16.26 -8.53 -7.04
C VAL A 370 -17.37 -8.21 -8.04
N SER A 371 -17.42 -6.95 -8.51
CA SER A 371 -18.38 -6.53 -9.53
C SER A 371 -18.05 -7.13 -10.90
N THR A 372 -19.06 -7.24 -11.77
CA THR A 372 -18.89 -7.75 -13.15
C THR A 372 -17.89 -6.92 -13.96
N ASP A 373 -17.79 -5.63 -13.65
CA ASP A 373 -16.93 -4.67 -14.33
C ASP A 373 -15.49 -4.78 -13.82
N ALA A 374 -15.29 -5.14 -12.56
CA ALA A 374 -13.97 -5.32 -11.94
C ALA A 374 -13.34 -6.69 -12.27
N ALA A 375 -14.15 -7.76 -12.36
CA ALA A 375 -13.68 -9.14 -12.48
C ALA A 375 -12.67 -9.41 -13.63
N PRO A 376 -12.80 -8.83 -14.84
CA PRO A 376 -11.80 -9.01 -15.90
C PRO A 376 -10.41 -8.50 -15.52
N PHE A 377 -10.34 -7.37 -14.81
CA PHE A 377 -9.07 -6.79 -14.36
C PHE A 377 -8.50 -7.55 -13.17
N VAL A 378 -9.36 -7.98 -12.23
CA VAL A 378 -8.96 -8.84 -11.11
C VAL A 378 -8.32 -10.12 -11.63
N LEU A 379 -8.95 -10.83 -12.57
CA LEU A 379 -8.41 -12.06 -13.14
C LEU A 379 -7.05 -11.87 -13.83
N ARG A 380 -6.91 -10.87 -14.70
CA ARG A 380 -5.64 -10.58 -15.40
C ARG A 380 -4.51 -10.22 -14.42
N SER A 381 -4.82 -9.38 -13.44
CA SER A 381 -3.85 -8.91 -12.44
C SER A 381 -3.45 -10.01 -11.46
N LEU A 382 -4.42 -10.76 -10.94
CA LEU A 382 -4.18 -11.83 -9.96
C LEU A 382 -3.40 -12.98 -10.59
N HIS A 383 -3.73 -13.36 -11.84
CA HIS A 383 -2.96 -14.35 -12.58
C HIS A 383 -1.48 -13.94 -12.70
N LYS A 384 -1.21 -12.67 -13.02
CA LYS A 384 0.15 -12.13 -13.09
C LYS A 384 0.85 -12.12 -11.72
N CYS A 385 0.16 -11.74 -10.65
CA CYS A 385 0.72 -11.80 -9.30
C CYS A 385 1.11 -13.25 -8.92
N MET A 386 0.24 -14.22 -9.23
CA MET A 386 0.48 -15.66 -9.07
C MET A 386 1.53 -16.25 -10.05
N ASP A 387 1.93 -15.54 -11.11
CA ASP A 387 3.07 -15.91 -11.96
C ASP A 387 4.39 -15.35 -11.41
N VAL A 388 4.35 -14.21 -10.70
CA VAL A 388 5.53 -13.54 -10.15
C VAL A 388 5.90 -14.07 -8.77
N ASN A 389 4.92 -14.34 -7.88
CA ASN A 389 5.16 -14.94 -6.58
C ASN A 389 4.15 -16.07 -6.26
N ALA A 390 4.68 -17.22 -5.86
CA ALA A 390 3.90 -18.39 -5.45
C ALA A 390 3.10 -18.15 -4.15
N GLU A 391 3.58 -17.29 -3.24
CA GLU A 391 2.89 -16.96 -1.97
C GLU A 391 1.46 -16.44 -2.22
N VAL A 392 1.24 -15.65 -3.29
CA VAL A 392 -0.09 -15.16 -3.70
C VAL A 392 -1.03 -16.33 -4.06
N THR A 393 -0.49 -17.40 -4.65
CA THR A 393 -1.25 -18.61 -4.97
C THR A 393 -1.57 -19.40 -3.70
N SER A 394 -0.60 -19.54 -2.80
CA SER A 394 -0.79 -20.22 -1.50
C SER A 394 -1.81 -19.50 -0.63
N ILE A 395 -1.75 -18.17 -0.53
CA ILE A 395 -2.72 -17.35 0.23
C ILE A 395 -4.12 -17.48 -0.38
N ALA A 396 -4.25 -17.43 -1.70
CA ALA A 396 -5.55 -17.65 -2.37
C ALA A 396 -6.13 -19.05 -2.12
N ALA A 397 -5.29 -20.09 -2.02
CA ALA A 397 -5.73 -21.43 -1.65
C ALA A 397 -6.15 -21.51 -0.17
N CYS A 398 -5.32 -21.00 0.74
CA CYS A 398 -5.59 -20.98 2.19
C CYS A 398 -6.81 -20.13 2.59
N MET A 399 -7.16 -19.11 1.80
CA MET A 399 -8.37 -18.28 2.01
C MET A 399 -9.63 -18.87 1.34
N GLU A 400 -9.55 -20.09 0.79
CA GLU A 400 -10.61 -20.74 -0.01
C GLU A 400 -11.22 -19.78 -1.05
N MET A 401 -10.36 -18.99 -1.72
CA MET A 401 -10.77 -17.84 -2.51
C MET A 401 -11.87 -18.20 -3.51
N PRO A 402 -13.04 -17.54 -3.49
CA PRO A 402 -14.23 -17.97 -4.24
C PRO A 402 -14.12 -17.62 -5.73
N LEU A 403 -13.23 -18.32 -6.45
CA LEU A 403 -12.86 -18.05 -7.85
C LEU A 403 -14.06 -17.98 -8.79
N GLU A 404 -15.09 -18.80 -8.57
CA GLU A 404 -16.33 -18.81 -9.36
C GLU A 404 -17.09 -17.46 -9.33
N SER A 405 -16.89 -16.62 -8.32
CA SER A 405 -17.41 -15.24 -8.29
C SER A 405 -16.83 -14.36 -9.42
N LEU A 406 -15.63 -14.70 -9.92
CA LEU A 406 -14.98 -14.02 -11.03
C LEU A 406 -15.39 -14.58 -12.40
N ARG A 407 -16.25 -15.61 -12.50
CA ARG A 407 -16.56 -16.27 -13.78
C ARG A 407 -17.27 -15.32 -14.74
N THR A 408 -16.50 -14.77 -15.68
CA THR A 408 -17.02 -14.05 -16.85
C THR A 408 -17.78 -14.99 -17.80
N LYS A 409 -18.72 -14.45 -18.58
CA LYS A 409 -19.46 -15.23 -19.60
C LYS A 409 -18.55 -15.77 -20.71
N ASP A 410 -17.50 -15.02 -21.03
CA ASP A 410 -16.48 -15.40 -22.01
C ASP A 410 -15.41 -16.31 -21.41
N ARG A 411 -14.81 -17.13 -22.28
CA ARG A 411 -13.85 -18.19 -21.93
C ARG A 411 -12.48 -17.59 -21.55
N ASN A 412 -12.39 -17.05 -20.35
CA ASN A 412 -11.26 -16.28 -19.87
C ASN A 412 -10.05 -17.16 -19.51
N LEU A 413 -8.95 -17.01 -20.26
CA LEU A 413 -7.71 -17.77 -20.08
C LEU A 413 -7.13 -17.62 -18.67
N HIS A 414 -7.21 -16.43 -18.07
CA HIS A 414 -6.72 -16.18 -16.72
C HIS A 414 -7.51 -16.94 -15.65
N PHE A 415 -8.83 -17.11 -15.83
CA PHE A 415 -9.67 -17.90 -14.93
C PHE A 415 -9.19 -19.35 -14.89
N THR A 416 -9.07 -20.00 -16.05
CA THR A 416 -8.63 -21.40 -16.13
C THR A 416 -7.21 -21.59 -15.60
N ALA A 417 -6.30 -20.64 -15.86
CA ALA A 417 -4.93 -20.74 -15.38
C ALA A 417 -4.81 -20.51 -13.86
N ILE A 418 -5.63 -19.63 -13.25
CA ILE A 418 -5.76 -19.52 -11.79
C ILE A 418 -6.37 -20.81 -11.21
N GLU A 419 -7.43 -21.34 -11.82
CA GLU A 419 -8.09 -22.59 -11.42
C GLU A 419 -7.11 -23.78 -11.39
N GLU A 420 -6.26 -23.90 -12.41
CA GLU A 420 -5.19 -24.89 -12.47
C GLU A 420 -4.10 -24.70 -11.42
N LYS A 421 -3.72 -23.45 -11.11
CA LYS A 421 -2.72 -23.13 -10.07
C LYS A 421 -3.23 -23.55 -8.69
N LEU A 422 -4.46 -23.16 -8.34
CA LEU A 422 -5.08 -23.51 -7.05
C LEU A 422 -5.29 -25.03 -6.90
N LYS A 423 -5.73 -25.71 -7.96
CA LYS A 423 -5.89 -27.18 -7.95
C LYS A 423 -4.58 -27.92 -7.66
N LYS A 424 -3.43 -27.41 -8.13
CA LYS A 424 -2.13 -28.04 -7.89
C LYS A 424 -1.76 -28.02 -6.40
N ILE A 425 -1.95 -26.88 -5.73
CA ILE A 425 -1.69 -26.74 -4.28
C ILE A 425 -2.58 -27.70 -3.47
N ASN A 426 -3.87 -27.79 -3.80
CA ASN A 426 -4.80 -28.68 -3.08
C ASN A 426 -4.59 -30.19 -3.37
N THR A 427 -3.52 -30.57 -4.08
CA THR A 427 -3.13 -31.95 -4.36
C THR A 427 -1.72 -32.33 -3.85
N THR A 428 -1.07 -31.43 -3.10
CA THR A 428 0.24 -31.62 -2.46
C THR A 428 0.16 -31.47 -0.96
#